data_AF-A0A6L5F9E2-F1
#
_entry.id   AF-A0A6L5F9E2-F1
#
_cell.length_a   1.000
_cell.length_b   1.000
_cell.length_c   1.000
_cell.angle_alpha   90.00
_cell.angle_beta   90.00
_cell.angle_gamma   90.00
#
_symmetry.space_group_name_H-M   'P 1'
#
loop_
_entity.id
_entity.type
_entity.pdbx_description
1 polymer ?
#
loop_
_entity_poly.entity_id
_entity_poly.type
_entity_poly.pdbx_seq_one_letter_code
_entity_poly.pdbx_strand_id
1 'polypeptide(L)'
;SQAIPKIAVAPLLVLWLGLGIWPKIVITALMVFFPVVVTAAEGFSSVDRNLVELLQSVHAPRRQVFFRISIPHAMPRIFAGLKIAITLAVVGAVVGEWVGADSGLGYLLVYANTFLDSTLLFSALFVLVVVGILLFLAVGVVERLAMPWMRTNNR
;
A
#
# COMPACT_ATOMS: atom_id res chain seq x y z
N SER A 1 13.01 -1.33 -15.83
CA SER A 1 14.16 -1.27 -14.91
C SER A 1 13.87 -2.03 -13.61
N GLN A 2 13.84 -3.36 -13.66
CA GLN A 2 13.67 -4.23 -12.47
C GLN A 2 15.04 -4.57 -11.85
N ALA A 3 15.88 -3.57 -11.57
CA ALA A 3 17.32 -3.80 -11.38
C ALA A 3 17.90 -3.20 -10.08
N ILE A 4 17.18 -3.35 -8.98
CA ILE A 4 17.77 -3.48 -7.65
C ILE A 4 16.95 -4.57 -6.97
N PRO A 5 17.54 -5.71 -6.55
CA PRO A 5 16.83 -6.60 -5.65
C PRO A 5 16.51 -5.77 -4.42
N LYS A 6 15.27 -5.30 -4.25
CA LYS A 6 14.88 -4.48 -3.08
C LYS A 6 15.25 -5.19 -1.76
N ILE A 7 15.33 -6.53 -1.82
CA ILE A 7 15.82 -7.43 -0.78
C ILE A 7 17.28 -7.15 -0.39
N ALA A 8 18.16 -6.77 -1.31
CA ALA A 8 19.57 -6.49 -1.05
C ALA A 8 19.81 -5.19 -0.27
N VAL A 9 18.82 -4.29 -0.22
CA VAL A 9 18.90 -3.02 0.54
C VAL A 9 18.64 -3.26 2.03
N ALA A 10 17.99 -4.36 2.40
CA ALA A 10 17.58 -4.61 3.77
C ALA A 10 18.75 -4.72 4.76
N PRO A 11 19.85 -5.45 4.49
CA PRO A 11 21.00 -5.51 5.41
C PRO A 11 21.67 -4.14 5.61
N LEU A 12 21.74 -3.32 4.55
CA LEU A 12 22.27 -1.95 4.61
C LEU A 12 21.40 -1.06 5.50
N LEU A 13 20.08 -1.19 5.41
CA LEU A 13 19.16 -0.45 6.27
C LEU A 13 19.29 -0.84 7.74
N VAL A 14 19.51 -2.12 8.04
CA VAL A 14 19.79 -2.58 9.41
C VAL A 14 21.13 -2.03 9.90
N LEU A 15 22.16 -2.00 9.04
CA LEU A 15 23.46 -1.42 9.37
C LEU A 15 23.35 0.08 9.70
N TRP A 16 22.56 0.84 8.94
CA TRP A 16 22.44 2.29 9.12
C TRP A 16 21.45 2.70 10.21
N LEU A 17 20.29 2.06 10.28
CA LEU A 17 19.19 2.44 11.18
C LEU A 17 19.19 1.62 12.48
N GLY A 18 20.06 0.62 12.58
CA GLY A 18 20.11 -0.33 13.68
C GLY A 18 19.02 -1.41 13.61
N LEU A 19 19.04 -2.30 14.61
CA LEU A 19 17.97 -3.27 14.82
C LEU A 19 16.73 -2.56 15.37
N GLY A 20 15.55 -2.98 14.93
CA GLY A 20 14.28 -2.41 15.42
C GLY A 20 13.21 -2.36 14.34
N ILE A 21 12.22 -1.49 14.55
CA ILE A 21 11.07 -1.36 13.63
C ILE A 21 11.37 -0.47 12.41
N TRP A 22 12.35 0.43 12.50
CA TRP A 22 12.65 1.40 11.46
C TRP A 22 13.07 0.77 10.11
N PRO A 23 14.03 -0.19 10.05
CA PRO A 23 14.37 -0.85 8.79
C PRO A 23 13.15 -1.50 8.12
N LYS A 24 12.30 -2.14 8.93
CA LYS A 24 11.08 -2.82 8.47
C LYS A 24 10.10 -1.84 7.83
N ILE A 25 9.87 -0.69 8.47
CA ILE A 25 9.03 0.39 7.95
C ILE A 25 9.58 0.91 6.62
N VAL A 26 10.89 1.18 6.54
CA VAL A 26 11.51 1.71 5.33
C VAL A 26 11.42 0.73 4.16
N ILE A 27 11.71 -0.55 4.39
CA ILE A 27 11.57 -1.61 3.36
C ILE A 27 10.13 -1.67 2.86
N THR A 28 9.17 -1.71 3.79
CA THR A 28 7.74 -1.72 3.48
C THR A 28 7.33 -0.49 2.68
N ALA A 29 7.76 0.70 3.09
CA ALA A 29 7.48 1.96 2.42
C ALA A 29 8.06 1.97 0.99
N LEU A 30 9.31 1.52 0.78
CA LEU A 30 9.94 1.45 -0.54
C LEU A 30 9.25 0.45 -1.48
N MET A 31 8.65 -0.61 -0.94
CA MET A 31 7.87 -1.55 -1.74
C MET A 31 6.56 -0.92 -2.20
N VAL A 32 5.89 -0.20 -1.30
CA VAL A 32 4.55 0.35 -1.50
C VAL A 32 4.55 1.70 -2.24
N PHE A 33 5.61 2.49 -2.11
CA PHE A 33 5.69 3.87 -2.61
C PHE A 33 5.39 3.97 -4.10
N PHE A 34 6.08 3.18 -4.93
CA PHE A 34 5.93 3.26 -6.38
C PHE A 34 4.52 2.91 -6.87
N PRO A 35 3.91 1.77 -6.49
CA PRO A 35 2.53 1.47 -6.85
C PRO A 35 1.55 2.58 -6.48
N VAL A 36 1.66 3.14 -5.26
CA VAL A 36 0.77 4.21 -4.80
C VAL A 36 0.95 5.49 -5.62
N VAL A 37 2.19 5.90 -5.87
CA VAL A 37 2.48 7.12 -6.63
C VAL A 37 2.02 6.99 -8.09
N VAL A 38 2.28 5.85 -8.73
CA VAL A 38 1.89 5.62 -10.13
C VAL A 38 0.38 5.63 -10.28
N THR A 39 -0.34 4.89 -9.43
CA THR A 39 -1.81 4.83 -9.48
C THR A 39 -2.46 6.16 -9.11
N ALA A 40 -1.87 6.93 -8.19
CA ALA A 40 -2.32 8.28 -7.91
C ALA A 40 -2.12 9.22 -9.10
N ALA A 41 -0.94 9.19 -9.73
CA ALA A 41 -0.63 10.00 -10.92
C ALA A 41 -1.56 9.66 -12.09
N GLU A 42 -1.84 8.38 -12.33
CA GLU A 42 -2.84 7.93 -13.30
C GLU A 42 -4.24 8.42 -12.96
N GLY A 43 -4.63 8.37 -11.67
CA GLY A 43 -5.92 8.87 -11.20
C GLY A 43 -6.11 10.35 -11.51
N PHE A 44 -5.12 11.18 -11.20
CA PHE A 44 -5.18 12.61 -11.52
C PHE A 44 -5.13 12.90 -13.02
N SER A 45 -4.42 12.08 -13.79
CA SER A 45 -4.33 12.23 -15.26
C SER A 45 -5.62 11.80 -15.97
N SER A 46 -6.47 11.00 -15.34
CA SER A 46 -7.76 10.54 -15.89
C SER A 46 -8.90 11.56 -15.76
N VAL A 47 -8.65 12.73 -15.17
CA VAL A 47 -9.66 13.80 -15.03
C VAL A 47 -9.99 14.38 -16.40
N ASP A 48 -11.27 14.37 -16.77
CA ASP A 48 -11.73 14.91 -18.05
C ASP A 48 -11.43 16.42 -18.13
N ARG A 49 -10.70 16.79 -19.17
CA ARG A 49 -10.31 18.17 -19.43
C ARG A 49 -11.53 19.05 -19.72
N ASN A 50 -12.60 18.50 -20.29
CA ASN A 50 -13.84 19.24 -20.53
C ASN A 50 -14.49 19.71 -19.23
N LEU A 51 -14.51 18.86 -18.18
CA LEU A 51 -15.02 19.26 -16.86
C LEU A 51 -14.21 20.39 -16.24
N VAL A 52 -12.90 20.41 -16.48
CA VAL A 52 -12.00 21.47 -16.01
C VAL A 52 -12.25 22.77 -16.78
N GLU A 53 -12.39 22.70 -18.11
CA GLU A 53 -12.68 23.85 -18.98
C GLU A 53 -14.06 24.46 -18.68
N LEU A 54 -15.07 23.63 -18.41
CA LEU A 54 -16.40 24.09 -17.99
C LEU A 54 -16.33 24.92 -16.69
N LEU A 55 -15.60 24.47 -15.67
CA LEU A 55 -15.44 25.25 -14.45
C LEU A 55 -14.60 26.52 -14.65
N GLN A 56 -13.64 26.51 -15.57
CA GLN A 56 -12.87 27.71 -15.90
C GLN A 56 -13.74 28.76 -16.60
N SER A 57 -14.72 28.35 -17.42
CA SER A 57 -15.65 29.29 -18.08
C SER A 57 -16.50 30.11 -17.09
N VAL A 58 -16.79 29.53 -15.92
CA VAL A 58 -17.49 30.22 -14.82
C VAL A 58 -16.54 30.85 -13.79
N HIS A 59 -15.28 31.09 -14.16
CA HIS A 59 -14.26 31.73 -13.31
C HIS A 59 -14.00 31.01 -11.97
N ALA A 60 -14.16 29.68 -11.91
CA ALA A 60 -13.90 28.93 -10.68
C ALA A 60 -12.38 28.96 -10.33
N PRO A 61 -12.01 29.19 -9.05
CA PRO A 61 -10.62 29.19 -8.64
C PRO A 61 -10.00 27.78 -8.74
N ARG A 62 -8.71 27.68 -9.07
CA ARG A 62 -7.97 26.40 -9.24
C ARG A 62 -8.11 25.44 -8.05
N ARG A 63 -8.18 25.97 -6.83
CA ARG A 63 -8.44 25.17 -5.62
C ARG A 63 -9.80 24.47 -5.66
N GLN A 64 -10.85 25.16 -6.12
CA GLN A 64 -12.19 24.58 -6.23
C GLN A 64 -12.22 23.47 -7.28
N VAL A 65 -11.56 23.67 -8.43
CA VAL A 65 -11.42 22.62 -9.45
C VAL A 65 -10.70 21.39 -8.88
N PHE A 66 -9.61 21.60 -8.15
CA PHE A 66 -8.83 20.52 -7.56
C PHE A 66 -9.62 19.72 -6.52
N PHE A 67 -10.24 20.38 -5.54
CA PHE A 67 -10.94 19.70 -4.46
C PHE A 67 -12.31 19.12 -4.87
N ARG A 68 -13.01 19.71 -5.85
CA ARG A 68 -14.35 19.26 -6.26
C ARG A 68 -14.37 18.33 -7.47
N ILE A 69 -13.36 18.40 -8.34
CA ILE A 69 -13.30 17.56 -9.54
C ILE A 69 -12.10 16.62 -9.45
N SER A 70 -10.87 17.17 -9.37
CA SER A 70 -9.68 16.34 -9.51
C SER A 70 -9.55 15.28 -8.41
N ILE A 71 -9.79 15.64 -7.14
CA ILE A 71 -9.74 14.67 -6.03
C ILE A 71 -10.83 13.59 -6.17
N PRO A 72 -12.14 13.92 -6.25
CA PRO A 72 -13.19 12.90 -6.32
C PRO A 72 -13.05 11.96 -7.52
N HIS A 73 -12.60 12.47 -8.67
CA HIS A 73 -12.35 11.64 -9.86
C HIS A 73 -11.11 10.75 -9.73
N ALA A 74 -10.05 11.21 -9.05
CA ALA A 74 -8.84 10.42 -8.85
C ALA A 74 -9.00 9.38 -7.74
N MET A 75 -9.89 9.60 -6.76
CA MET A 75 -10.06 8.73 -5.58
C MET A 75 -10.25 7.24 -5.91
N PRO A 76 -11.11 6.82 -6.87
CA PRO A 76 -11.27 5.40 -7.21
C PRO A 76 -9.96 4.74 -7.63
N ARG A 77 -9.14 5.45 -8.42
CA ARG A 77 -7.84 4.95 -8.91
C ARG A 77 -6.80 4.94 -7.79
N ILE A 78 -6.81 5.94 -6.91
CA ILE A 78 -5.96 5.97 -5.71
C ILE A 78 -6.28 4.78 -4.79
N PHE A 79 -7.55 4.48 -4.55
CA PHE A 79 -7.95 3.34 -3.72
C PHE A 79 -7.64 1.98 -4.36
N ALA A 80 -7.77 1.85 -5.69
CA ALA A 80 -7.30 0.67 -6.41
C ALA A 80 -5.79 0.46 -6.18
N GLY A 81 -5.01 1.54 -6.26
CA GLY A 81 -3.59 1.53 -5.91
C GLY A 81 -3.33 1.14 -4.45
N LEU A 82 -4.13 1.69 -3.52
CA LEU A 82 -4.01 1.41 -2.09
C LEU A 82 -4.29 -0.08 -1.77
N LYS A 83 -5.20 -0.72 -2.49
CA LYS A 83 -5.47 -2.16 -2.38
C LYS A 83 -4.32 -3.04 -2.85
N ILE A 84 -3.58 -2.61 -3.87
CA ILE A 84 -2.36 -3.31 -4.33
C ILE A 84 -1.21 -3.03 -3.35
N ALA A 85 -1.12 -1.79 -2.88
CA ALA A 85 -0.15 -1.36 -1.90
C ALA A 85 -0.24 -2.13 -0.59
N ILE A 86 -1.45 -2.34 -0.05
CA ILE A 86 -1.62 -2.99 1.25
C ILE A 86 -1.21 -4.47 1.22
N THR A 87 -1.46 -5.18 0.11
CA THR A 87 -1.01 -6.57 -0.04
C THR A 87 0.52 -6.63 -0.14
N LEU A 88 1.12 -5.69 -0.86
CA LEU A 88 2.58 -5.57 -0.96
C LEU A 88 3.22 -5.12 0.36
N ALA A 89 2.51 -4.35 1.19
CA ALA A 89 2.97 -3.92 2.49
C ALA A 89 3.16 -5.10 3.45
N VAL A 90 2.25 -6.08 3.42
CA VAL A 90 2.37 -7.31 4.22
C VAL A 90 3.63 -8.08 3.81
N VAL A 91 3.87 -8.22 2.50
CA VAL A 91 5.10 -8.84 1.99
C VAL A 91 6.33 -8.06 2.43
N GLY A 92 6.32 -6.73 2.32
CA GLY A 92 7.42 -5.87 2.76
C GLY A 92 7.72 -5.95 4.24
N ALA A 93 6.69 -6.07 5.08
CA ALA A 93 6.84 -6.26 6.52
C ALA A 93 7.52 -7.60 6.84
N VAL A 94 7.08 -8.69 6.20
CA VAL A 94 7.69 -10.03 6.35
C VAL A 94 9.15 -10.02 5.91
N VAL A 95 9.45 -9.44 4.74
CA VAL A 95 10.83 -9.31 4.25
C VAL A 95 11.68 -8.47 5.19
N GLY A 96 11.13 -7.38 5.73
CA GLY A 96 11.82 -6.57 6.73
C GLY A 96 12.11 -7.32 8.02
N GLU A 97 11.23 -8.23 8.45
CA GLU A 97 11.43 -9.06 9.63
C GLU A 97 12.48 -10.15 9.44
N TRP A 98 12.72 -10.62 8.21
CA TRP A 98 13.72 -11.66 7.94
C TRP A 98 15.17 -11.22 8.19
N VAL A 99 15.46 -9.93 8.06
CA VAL A 99 16.85 -9.42 7.97
C VAL A 99 17.45 -9.03 9.33
N GLY A 100 16.73 -9.27 10.43
CA GLY A 100 17.24 -9.04 11.78
C GLY A 100 16.16 -8.65 12.77
N ALA A 101 15.02 -9.36 12.77
CA ALA A 101 14.04 -9.23 13.83
C ALA A 101 14.19 -10.36 14.84
N ASP A 102 14.08 -10.03 16.13
CA ASP A 102 14.00 -11.01 17.21
C ASP A 102 12.56 -11.45 17.51
N SER A 103 11.59 -10.88 16.80
CA SER A 103 10.15 -11.14 16.96
C SER A 103 9.37 -10.72 15.71
N GLY A 104 8.27 -11.40 15.43
CA GLY A 104 7.36 -11.09 14.31
C GLY A 104 6.89 -12.34 13.57
N LEU A 105 5.87 -12.20 12.72
CA LEU A 105 5.36 -13.32 11.93
C LEU A 105 6.39 -13.75 10.87
N GLY A 106 7.09 -12.81 10.25
CA GLY A 106 8.18 -13.10 9.32
C GLY A 106 9.35 -13.79 9.99
N TYR A 107 9.70 -13.39 11.22
CA TYR A 107 10.71 -14.10 12.02
C TYR A 107 10.28 -15.53 12.33
N LEU A 108 9.04 -15.74 12.79
CA LEU A 108 8.51 -17.08 13.09
C LEU A 108 8.52 -18.01 11.87
N LEU A 109 8.28 -17.48 10.67
CA LEU A 109 8.40 -18.25 9.43
C LEU A 109 9.84 -18.73 9.20
N VAL A 110 10.83 -17.85 9.37
CA VAL A 110 12.26 -18.22 9.22
C VAL A 110 12.64 -19.24 10.28
N TYR A 111 12.29 -18.98 11.55
CA TYR A 111 12.55 -19.88 12.67
C TYR A 111 11.95 -21.27 12.41
N ALA A 112 10.66 -21.35 12.14
CA ALA A 112 9.97 -22.62 11.87
C ALA A 112 10.59 -23.37 10.70
N ASN A 113 11.00 -22.64 9.64
CA ASN A 113 11.67 -23.24 8.50
C ASN A 113 13.07 -23.79 8.85
N THR A 114 13.84 -23.10 9.70
CA THR A 114 15.15 -23.56 10.16
C THR A 114 15.05 -24.83 11.02
N PHE A 115 14.03 -24.92 11.87
CA PHE A 115 13.79 -26.10 12.73
C PHE A 115 12.90 -27.16 12.08
N LEU A 116 12.49 -26.96 10.82
CA LEU A 116 11.56 -27.83 10.07
C LEU A 116 10.24 -28.09 10.82
N ASP A 117 9.83 -27.17 11.69
CA ASP A 117 8.58 -27.23 12.42
C ASP A 117 7.43 -26.81 11.49
N SER A 118 6.85 -27.82 10.84
CA SER A 118 5.76 -27.63 9.89
C SER A 118 4.51 -27.07 10.57
N THR A 119 4.24 -27.46 11.82
CA THR A 119 3.08 -27.01 12.57
C THR A 119 3.15 -25.50 12.84
N LEU A 120 4.32 -25.02 13.28
CA LEU A 120 4.54 -23.60 13.50
C LEU A 120 4.51 -22.80 12.18
N LEU A 121 5.12 -23.36 11.12
CA LEU A 121 5.15 -22.73 9.80
C LEU A 121 3.74 -22.50 9.24
N PHE A 122 2.89 -23.54 9.22
CA PHE A 122 1.51 -23.43 8.75
C PHE A 122 0.67 -22.50 9.61
N SER A 123 0.87 -22.52 10.93
CA SER A 123 0.16 -21.62 11.85
C SER A 123 0.52 -20.15 11.60
N ALA A 124 1.80 -19.83 11.44
CA ALA A 124 2.27 -18.48 11.14
C ALA A 124 1.78 -18.00 9.77
N LEU A 125 1.80 -18.87 8.74
CA LEU A 125 1.26 -18.57 7.41
C LEU A 125 -0.24 -18.28 7.46
N PHE A 126 -1.01 -19.07 8.21
CA PHE A 126 -2.45 -18.86 8.35
C PHE A 126 -2.76 -17.49 8.96
N VAL A 127 -2.06 -17.13 10.05
CA VAL A 127 -2.21 -15.80 10.67
C VAL A 127 -1.82 -14.69 9.69
N LEU A 128 -0.74 -14.86 8.93
CA LEU A 128 -0.33 -13.88 7.92
C LEU A 128 -1.41 -13.65 6.86
N VAL A 129 -2.05 -14.72 6.38
CA VAL A 129 -3.15 -14.65 5.41
C VAL A 129 -4.34 -13.91 6.01
N VAL A 130 -4.72 -14.25 7.25
CA VAL A 130 -5.83 -13.56 7.95
C VAL A 130 -5.54 -12.07 8.10
N VAL A 131 -4.33 -11.70 8.53
CA VAL A 131 -3.92 -10.29 8.65
C VAL A 131 -3.97 -9.59 7.29
N GLY A 132 -3.47 -10.22 6.23
CA GLY A 132 -3.52 -9.65 4.88
C GLY A 132 -4.94 -9.41 4.38
N ILE A 133 -5.85 -10.37 4.61
CA ILE A 133 -7.27 -10.24 4.29
C ILE A 133 -7.91 -9.11 5.09
N LEU A 134 -7.67 -9.04 6.40
CA LEU A 134 -8.23 -7.99 7.26
C LEU A 134 -7.76 -6.60 6.83
N LEU A 135 -6.48 -6.44 6.49
CA LEU A 135 -5.95 -5.16 5.99
C LEU A 135 -6.54 -4.79 4.63
N PHE A 136 -6.68 -5.75 3.72
CA PHE A 136 -7.33 -5.54 2.43
C PHE A 136 -8.80 -5.11 2.59
N LEU A 137 -9.54 -5.79 3.46
CA LEU A 137 -10.93 -5.45 3.78
C LEU A 137 -11.03 -4.07 4.45
N ALA A 138 -10.12 -3.74 5.36
CA ALA A 138 -10.06 -2.43 6.00
C ALA A 138 -9.90 -1.31 4.97
N VAL A 139 -9.01 -1.48 3.98
CA VAL A 139 -8.88 -0.53 2.86
C VAL A 139 -10.19 -0.42 2.07
N GLY A 140 -10.88 -1.53 1.82
CA GLY A 140 -12.20 -1.51 1.16
C GLY A 140 -13.30 -0.81 1.97
N VAL A 141 -13.26 -0.90 3.30
CA VAL A 141 -14.17 -0.14 4.17
C VAL A 141 -13.86 1.35 4.11
N VAL A 142 -12.59 1.73 4.20
CA VAL A 142 -12.16 3.13 4.09
C VAL A 142 -12.52 3.71 2.73
N GLU A 143 -12.33 2.95 1.65
CA GLU A 143 -12.75 3.31 0.29
C GLU A 143 -14.25 3.65 0.22
N ARG A 144 -15.10 2.80 0.81
CA ARG A 144 -16.56 3.01 0.86
C ARG A 144 -16.97 4.22 1.70
N LEU A 145 -16.23 4.51 2.78
CA LEU A 145 -16.48 5.67 3.63
C LEU A 145 -16.01 6.97 2.99
N ALA A 146 -14.90 6.93 2.26
CA ALA A 146 -14.32 8.08 1.59
C ALA A 146 -15.05 8.49 0.30
N MET A 147 -15.72 7.55 -0.38
CA MET A 147 -16.46 7.79 -1.63
C MET A 147 -17.96 7.48 -1.50
N PRO A 148 -18.72 8.20 -0.65
CA PRO A 148 -20.16 7.98 -0.50
C PRO A 148 -20.94 8.28 -1.79
N TRP A 149 -20.46 9.20 -2.63
CA TRP A 149 -21.13 9.57 -3.89
C TRP A 149 -21.19 8.43 -4.90
N MET A 150 -20.20 7.54 -4.91
CA MET A 150 -20.15 6.41 -5.85
C MET A 150 -21.14 5.30 -5.50
N ARG A 151 -21.75 5.33 -4.29
CA ARG A 151 -22.85 4.44 -3.92
C ARG A 151 -24.15 4.73 -4.69
N THR A 152 -24.31 5.95 -5.22
CA THR A 152 -25.58 6.42 -5.80
C THR A 152 -25.77 5.98 -7.25
N ASN A 153 -24.70 5.62 -7.97
CA ASN A 153 -24.74 5.35 -9.41
C ASN A 153 -24.92 3.87 -9.78
N ASN A 154 -25.34 3.04 -8.82
CA ASN A 154 -25.55 1.59 -9.01
C ASN A 154 -26.98 1.15 -8.66
N ARG A 155 -27.95 2.06 -8.86
CA ARG A 155 -29.39 1.79 -8.84
C ARG A 155 -30.00 2.12 -10.19
#